data_AF-A0A815Q8W5-F1
#
_entry.id   AF-A0A815Q8W5-F1
#
_cell.length_a   1.000
_cell.length_b   1.000
_cell.length_c   1.000
_cell.angle_alpha   90.00
_cell.angle_beta   90.00
_cell.angle_gamma   90.00
#
_symmetry.space_group_name_H-M   'P 1'
#
loop_
_entity.id
_entity.type
_entity.pdbx_description
1 polymer ?
#
loop_
_entity_poly.entity_id
_entity_poly.type
_entity_poly.pdbx_seq_one_letter_code
_entity_poly.pdbx_strand_id
1 'polypeptide(L)'
;MEYKKLLIAKNEEDTELAAKGTSVYDASPECKSQSENKNHIKQSARQEAGSLITIISITIWVIFIKKAETTINPTTTTTTIGVSTTKIAMPTTSTMETTMLTSLIDSHTTTMNEPKLNRWKQNAITVAGGNGQGQELNQLNWPEGIFIDKNKNIFIADYFNHRIVEWKCNAKQGQIIAGGNYEGNQMDQLNSPRDVIIDEQNHSIIVADQGNSRVIQWLNQTQQILIHNINCYGLAMDKYGFLYVSDWNRDEVRRWKMGEYNEGIVVAGGNGKGNKLNQLNFPTFIFVDEDQSVYVSDRENHRVMKWKKDAKEGTIVAGGNGRGAYLNQLSEPAGVAVDDLGHIYVADCNNHRIMRWCEAKEEGEIVIGENVEGTKSNQLDRPRDLSFDDEGNLYVADDWNQRIEKFERIL
;
A
#
# COMPACT_ATOMS: atom_id res chain seq x y z
N MET A 1 -23.93 83.73 15.63
CA MET A 1 -22.52 83.40 15.93
C MET A 1 -22.13 82.25 15.00
N GLU A 2 -21.99 82.40 13.69
CA GLU A 2 -21.18 83.34 12.90
C GLU A 2 -19.71 83.40 13.33
N TYR A 3 -18.84 82.72 12.56
CA TYR A 3 -17.47 83.12 12.22
C TYR A 3 -17.15 82.46 10.86
N LYS A 4 -17.37 83.16 9.74
CA LYS A 4 -16.38 83.89 8.90
C LYS A 4 -15.27 82.98 8.34
N LYS A 5 -15.34 82.60 7.05
CA LYS A 5 -14.87 83.34 5.83
C LYS A 5 -13.35 83.50 5.77
N LEU A 6 -12.72 82.96 4.73
CA LEU A 6 -12.12 83.69 3.57
C LEU A 6 -11.38 82.66 2.66
N LEU A 7 -11.80 82.49 1.39
CA LEU A 7 -11.27 83.10 0.15
C LEU A 7 -9.92 82.50 -0.30
N ILE A 8 -9.59 82.21 -1.57
CA ILE A 8 -10.26 82.27 -2.88
C ILE A 8 -9.35 81.51 -3.88
N ALA A 9 -9.95 80.71 -4.75
CA ALA A 9 -9.79 80.56 -6.22
C ALA A 9 -8.38 80.61 -6.87
N LYS A 10 -8.08 79.86 -7.95
CA LYS A 10 -8.87 79.72 -9.19
C LYS A 10 -8.22 78.67 -10.13
N ASN A 11 -9.06 78.18 -11.06
CA ASN A 11 -8.79 77.62 -12.40
C ASN A 11 -8.28 76.16 -12.47
N GLU A 12 -8.79 75.27 -13.33
CA GLU A 12 -9.69 75.39 -14.49
C GLU A 12 -10.45 74.06 -14.73
N GLU A 13 -11.66 74.23 -15.24
CA GLU A 13 -12.62 73.35 -15.94
C GLU A 13 -12.28 71.89 -16.28
N ASP A 14 -13.28 71.03 -15.96
CA ASP A 14 -13.94 70.05 -16.84
C ASP A 14 -13.01 69.17 -17.70
N THR A 15 -12.95 67.84 -17.55
CA THR A 15 -14.08 66.91 -17.78
C THR A 15 -13.63 65.47 -17.51
N GLU A 16 -14.61 64.64 -17.17
CA GLU A 16 -14.71 63.20 -17.43
C GLU A 16 -14.04 62.14 -16.52
N LEU A 17 -14.95 61.34 -15.97
CA LEU A 17 -14.90 59.92 -15.62
C LEU A 17 -14.16 59.44 -14.36
N ALA A 18 -14.98 59.24 -13.34
CA ALA A 18 -15.27 57.92 -12.74
C ALA A 18 -14.09 57.08 -12.21
N ALA A 19 -13.94 57.17 -10.88
CA ALA A 19 -13.77 56.07 -9.93
C ALA A 19 -13.38 54.68 -10.46
N LYS A 20 -12.21 54.20 -10.05
CA LYS A 20 -12.02 52.92 -9.31
C LYS A 20 -10.55 52.74 -8.91
N GLY A 21 -10.31 52.79 -7.60
CA GLY A 21 -9.07 52.31 -7.00
C GLY A 21 -9.10 50.78 -6.90
N THR A 22 -8.05 50.17 -7.47
CA THR A 22 -7.34 48.94 -7.04
C THR A 22 -8.14 47.67 -6.76
N SER A 23 -8.15 46.74 -7.73
CA SER A 23 -7.23 45.56 -7.82
C SER A 23 -7.92 44.40 -8.57
N VAL A 24 -7.47 44.07 -9.79
CA VAL A 24 -8.00 42.93 -10.58
C VAL A 24 -6.92 42.34 -11.51
N TYR A 25 -6.61 41.05 -11.27
CA TYR A 25 -6.40 39.85 -12.13
C TYR A 25 -5.41 39.72 -13.32
N ASP A 26 -4.90 38.48 -13.40
CA ASP A 26 -4.49 37.63 -14.56
C ASP A 26 -3.20 37.97 -15.36
N ALA A 27 -2.41 37.05 -15.95
CA ALA A 27 -2.36 35.58 -16.05
C ALA A 27 -0.98 35.14 -16.65
N SER A 28 -0.53 33.91 -16.34
CA SER A 28 0.52 33.09 -17.02
C SER A 28 1.97 33.66 -17.11
N PRO A 29 3.04 32.84 -17.30
CA PRO A 29 3.30 32.22 -18.62
C PRO A 29 4.00 30.84 -18.65
N GLU A 30 3.92 30.26 -19.85
CA GLU A 30 4.68 29.16 -20.44
C GLU A 30 6.21 29.38 -20.39
N CYS A 31 6.99 28.29 -20.53
CA CYS A 31 8.37 28.40 -21.03
C CYS A 31 8.73 27.26 -21.99
N LYS A 32 8.86 27.60 -23.28
CA LYS A 32 9.63 26.86 -24.29
C LYS A 32 10.61 27.80 -24.99
N SER A 33 11.75 27.21 -25.33
CA SER A 33 12.73 27.54 -26.40
C SER A 33 13.96 28.42 -26.08
N GLN A 34 15.11 27.72 -26.08
CA GLN A 34 16.34 27.93 -26.86
C GLN A 34 16.87 29.37 -27.08
N SER A 35 18.14 29.61 -26.70
CA SER A 35 19.27 29.70 -27.64
C SER A 35 20.60 30.04 -26.95
N GLU A 36 21.67 29.59 -27.60
CA GLU A 36 23.10 29.59 -27.25
C GLU A 36 23.72 31.00 -27.17
N ASN A 37 24.78 31.22 -26.37
CA ASN A 37 26.20 31.17 -26.80
C ASN A 37 27.17 31.91 -25.81
N LYS A 38 28.29 31.24 -25.49
CA LYS A 38 29.65 31.75 -25.17
C LYS A 38 29.82 32.67 -23.93
N ASN A 39 30.74 32.45 -22.98
CA ASN A 39 32.17 32.11 -23.13
C ASN A 39 32.84 31.80 -21.77
N HIS A 40 33.88 30.94 -21.81
CA HIS A 40 34.97 30.71 -20.82
C HIS A 40 34.58 30.04 -19.48
N ILE A 41 35.15 28.91 -19.06
CA ILE A 41 36.57 28.62 -18.84
C ILE A 41 36.88 27.13 -19.13
N LYS A 42 37.94 26.89 -19.90
CA LYS A 42 38.65 25.59 -20.01
C LYS A 42 39.58 25.43 -18.81
N GLN A 43 39.66 24.24 -18.22
CA GLN A 43 40.89 23.44 -18.19
C GLN A 43 40.66 22.08 -17.52
N SER A 44 40.62 21.03 -18.34
CA SER A 44 41.04 19.68 -17.99
C SER A 44 42.53 19.55 -18.27
N ALA A 45 43.32 19.01 -17.34
CA ALA A 45 44.44 18.11 -17.62
C ALA A 45 45.17 17.70 -16.33
N ARG A 46 45.53 16.40 -16.26
CA ARG A 46 46.52 15.73 -15.41
C ARG A 46 46.07 15.32 -14.00
N GLN A 47 45.74 14.03 -13.84
CA GLN A 47 46.73 13.02 -13.47
C GLN A 47 46.14 11.61 -13.53
N GLU A 48 46.34 10.93 -14.66
CA GLU A 48 46.49 9.47 -14.70
C GLU A 48 47.74 9.17 -15.54
N ALA A 49 48.69 8.48 -14.93
CA ALA A 49 49.70 7.69 -15.60
C ALA A 49 49.95 6.48 -14.70
N GLY A 50 49.49 5.32 -15.16
CA GLY A 50 49.62 4.05 -14.45
C GLY A 50 50.96 3.36 -14.67
N SER A 51 51.24 2.39 -13.79
CA SER A 51 51.94 1.11 -14.04
C SER A 51 52.31 0.47 -12.70
N LEU A 52 52.35 -0.85 -12.48
CA LEU A 52 51.95 -2.07 -13.17
C LEU A 52 52.30 -3.22 -12.18
N ILE A 53 51.39 -4.20 -12.01
CA ILE A 53 51.60 -5.66 -11.77
C ILE A 53 52.32 -6.18 -10.48
N THR A 54 51.66 -7.18 -9.86
CA THR A 54 52.15 -8.54 -9.43
C THR A 54 52.22 -8.89 -7.93
N ILE A 55 51.27 -9.77 -7.50
CA ILE A 55 51.37 -11.02 -6.68
C ILE A 55 52.37 -11.07 -5.51
N ILE A 56 51.89 -11.40 -4.28
CA ILE A 56 52.30 -12.54 -3.41
C ILE A 56 51.55 -12.50 -2.06
N SER A 57 50.77 -13.57 -1.84
CA SER A 57 50.53 -14.42 -0.64
C SER A 57 50.45 -13.87 0.80
N ILE A 58 49.37 -14.24 1.51
CA ILE A 58 49.39 -14.49 2.96
C ILE A 58 48.94 -15.93 3.21
N THR A 59 49.81 -16.70 3.87
CA THR A 59 49.71 -18.14 4.11
C THR A 59 49.30 -18.41 5.57
N ILE A 60 48.21 -19.18 5.75
CA ILE A 60 47.92 -20.26 6.74
C ILE A 60 48.41 -20.10 8.19
N TRP A 61 47.53 -20.30 9.18
CA TRP A 61 47.77 -21.24 10.31
C TRP A 61 46.44 -21.78 10.89
N VAL A 62 46.28 -23.11 10.80
CA VAL A 62 45.31 -23.95 11.50
C VAL A 62 46.08 -24.70 12.60
N ILE A 63 45.33 -25.27 13.55
CA ILE A 63 45.67 -26.32 14.53
C ILE A 63 46.22 -25.88 15.91
N PHE A 64 45.39 -25.91 16.96
CA PHE A 64 45.27 -27.02 17.93
C PHE A 64 44.50 -26.57 19.18
N ILE A 65 43.27 -27.08 19.33
CA ILE A 65 42.61 -27.20 20.63
C ILE A 65 43.19 -28.45 21.31
N LYS A 66 43.96 -28.27 22.38
CA LYS A 66 44.05 -29.27 23.45
C LYS A 66 44.66 -28.67 24.71
N LYS A 67 44.11 -29.13 25.84
CA LYS A 67 44.71 -29.24 27.18
C LYS A 67 44.31 -28.17 28.20
N ALA A 68 43.12 -28.37 28.77
CA ALA A 68 42.88 -28.05 30.17
C ALA A 68 43.11 -29.34 30.98
N GLU A 69 44.26 -29.43 31.65
CA GLU A 69 44.52 -30.40 32.73
C GLU A 69 44.87 -29.58 33.97
N THR A 70 43.94 -29.50 34.92
CA THR A 70 44.17 -29.00 36.28
C THR A 70 44.24 -30.17 37.24
N THR A 71 45.46 -30.43 37.70
CA THR A 71 45.89 -30.91 39.03
C THR A 71 44.94 -31.81 39.85
N ILE A 72 45.36 -33.08 39.98
CA ILE A 72 44.85 -34.07 40.95
C ILE A 72 45.89 -34.23 42.08
N ASN A 73 45.47 -34.15 43.34
CA ASN A 73 46.22 -34.59 44.53
C ASN A 73 45.97 -36.09 44.79
N PRO A 74 46.98 -36.89 45.21
CA PRO A 74 46.77 -38.32 45.48
C PRO A 74 46.50 -38.59 46.97
N THR A 75 45.63 -39.55 47.26
CA THR A 75 45.70 -40.32 48.52
C THR A 75 45.03 -41.70 48.39
N THR A 76 45.87 -42.73 48.55
CA THR A 76 45.65 -44.02 49.25
C THR A 76 44.66 -45.09 48.74
N THR A 77 45.27 -46.15 48.17
CA THR A 77 45.18 -47.60 48.50
C THR A 77 43.87 -48.43 48.36
N THR A 78 43.93 -49.34 47.38
CA THR A 78 43.73 -50.82 47.40
C THR A 78 42.37 -51.40 47.84
N THR A 79 41.71 -52.18 46.95
CA THR A 79 41.57 -53.65 47.05
C THR A 79 40.96 -54.25 45.76
N THR A 80 41.58 -55.36 45.34
CA THR A 80 41.44 -56.23 44.18
C THR A 80 40.26 -57.20 44.24
N ILE A 81 39.59 -57.48 43.12
CA ILE A 81 39.17 -58.81 42.55
C ILE A 81 38.92 -58.54 41.05
N GLY A 82 39.39 -59.25 40.02
CA GLY A 82 39.84 -60.63 39.84
C GLY A 82 39.12 -61.24 38.62
N VAL A 83 39.63 -60.94 37.42
CA VAL A 83 39.75 -61.75 36.17
C VAL A 83 38.70 -62.84 35.85
N SER A 84 38.08 -62.77 34.65
CA SER A 84 38.33 -63.74 33.56
C SER A 84 37.59 -63.37 32.25
N THR A 85 38.37 -63.24 31.19
CA THR A 85 37.96 -63.07 29.79
C THR A 85 37.75 -64.41 29.10
N THR A 86 36.81 -64.52 28.17
CA THR A 86 37.08 -65.21 26.88
C THR A 86 36.12 -64.77 25.77
N LYS A 87 36.74 -64.42 24.64
CA LYS A 87 36.15 -64.03 23.35
C LYS A 87 35.47 -65.20 22.66
N ILE A 88 34.37 -64.97 21.94
CA ILE A 88 34.10 -65.63 20.65
C ILE A 88 33.52 -64.60 19.67
N ALA A 89 34.02 -64.64 18.44
CA ALA A 89 33.86 -63.68 17.35
C ALA A 89 32.52 -63.78 16.60
N MET A 90 32.22 -62.72 15.84
CA MET A 90 31.10 -62.57 14.90
C MET A 90 31.12 -63.60 13.76
N PRO A 91 29.96 -63.81 13.12
CA PRO A 91 29.91 -63.55 11.68
C PRO A 91 28.71 -62.70 11.25
N THR A 92 28.90 -62.02 10.13
CA THR A 92 27.98 -61.14 9.42
C THR A 92 26.96 -61.89 8.55
N THR A 93 25.95 -61.11 8.12
CA THR A 93 25.06 -61.21 6.94
C THR A 93 23.69 -61.88 7.01
N SER A 94 22.70 -61.03 6.68
CA SER A 94 21.48 -61.21 5.89
C SER A 94 20.36 -62.10 6.43
N THR A 95 19.16 -61.51 6.63
CA THR A 95 18.05 -61.58 5.66
C THR A 95 16.83 -60.82 6.15
N MET A 96 16.26 -60.02 5.24
CA MET A 96 14.85 -59.62 5.10
C MET A 96 14.14 -58.91 6.27
N GLU A 97 14.09 -57.59 6.13
CA GLU A 97 12.91 -56.77 6.38
C GLU A 97 11.62 -57.50 6.00
N THR A 98 10.62 -57.54 6.87
CA THR A 98 9.29 -56.98 6.57
C THR A 98 8.49 -56.88 7.87
N THR A 99 7.77 -55.76 8.01
CA THR A 99 6.54 -55.56 8.80
C THR A 99 6.64 -55.41 10.32
N MET A 100 6.01 -54.31 10.78
CA MET A 100 5.60 -53.97 12.15
C MET A 100 6.61 -53.24 13.01
N LEU A 101 7.00 -52.01 12.65
CA LEU A 101 7.25 -50.95 13.64
C LEU A 101 7.28 -49.53 13.02
N THR A 102 6.16 -49.06 12.47
CA THR A 102 5.95 -47.63 12.18
C THR A 102 4.51 -47.24 12.48
N SER A 103 4.22 -47.07 13.76
CA SER A 103 3.09 -46.24 14.22
C SER A 103 3.50 -45.62 15.56
N LEU A 104 3.34 -44.30 15.70
CA LEU A 104 3.74 -43.44 16.82
C LEU A 104 5.13 -42.79 16.73
N ILE A 105 5.37 -42.00 15.68
CA ILE A 105 5.88 -40.62 15.83
C ILE A 105 5.22 -39.79 14.73
N ASP A 106 4.03 -39.25 15.00
CA ASP A 106 3.37 -38.31 14.11
C ASP A 106 2.58 -37.30 14.95
N SER A 107 3.26 -36.22 15.34
CA SER A 107 2.62 -34.95 15.68
C SER A 107 3.68 -33.85 15.73
N HIS A 108 3.49 -32.85 14.87
CA HIS A 108 4.25 -31.59 14.77
C HIS A 108 5.53 -31.61 13.96
N THR A 109 5.38 -31.58 12.62
CA THR A 109 5.92 -30.52 11.76
C THR A 109 5.37 -30.69 10.35
N THR A 110 4.14 -30.21 10.10
CA THR A 110 3.70 -29.89 8.73
C THR A 110 4.08 -28.45 8.44
N THR A 111 5.36 -28.20 8.13
CA THR A 111 5.70 -27.07 7.29
C THR A 111 5.15 -27.38 5.91
N MET A 112 3.97 -26.87 5.60
CA MET A 112 3.49 -26.79 4.22
C MET A 112 4.52 -25.95 3.46
N ASN A 113 5.44 -26.60 2.76
CA ASN A 113 6.20 -25.97 1.70
C ASN A 113 5.17 -25.62 0.61
N GLU A 114 4.49 -24.48 0.75
CA GLU A 114 3.86 -23.86 -0.40
C GLU A 114 4.97 -23.62 -1.43
N PRO A 115 4.89 -24.24 -2.63
CA PRO A 115 5.83 -23.89 -3.67
C PRO A 115 5.73 -22.37 -3.90
N LYS A 116 6.87 -21.70 -4.16
CA LYS A 116 6.93 -20.33 -4.69
C LYS A 116 6.31 -20.29 -6.10
N LEU A 117 5.04 -20.66 -6.22
CA LEU A 117 4.31 -20.60 -7.47
C LEU A 117 3.84 -19.16 -7.57
N ASN A 118 4.44 -18.40 -8.49
CA ASN A 118 3.91 -17.10 -8.87
C ASN A 118 2.45 -17.30 -9.27
N ARG A 119 1.53 -16.89 -8.38
CA ARG A 119 0.09 -17.08 -8.53
C ARG A 119 -0.45 -16.35 -9.75
N TRP A 120 0.30 -15.41 -10.33
CA TRP A 120 -0.11 -14.65 -11.51
C TRP A 120 0.95 -14.62 -12.60
N LYS A 121 0.47 -14.48 -13.84
CA LYS A 121 1.30 -14.07 -14.97
C LYS A 121 1.98 -12.75 -14.62
N GLN A 122 3.28 -12.66 -14.88
CA GLN A 122 4.08 -11.51 -14.48
C GLN A 122 3.87 -10.28 -15.35
N ASN A 123 3.40 -10.48 -16.59
CA ASN A 123 3.01 -9.40 -17.48
C ASN A 123 1.52 -9.14 -17.31
N ALA A 124 1.16 -7.93 -16.91
CA ALA A 124 -0.21 -7.47 -16.86
C ALA A 124 -0.77 -7.07 -18.22
N ILE A 125 -2.09 -6.94 -18.23
CA ILE A 125 -2.89 -6.35 -19.27
C ILE A 125 -3.50 -5.06 -18.72
N THR A 126 -3.25 -3.94 -19.39
CA THR A 126 -3.93 -2.68 -19.06
C THR A 126 -5.42 -2.81 -19.39
N VAL A 127 -6.26 -2.69 -18.37
CA VAL A 127 -7.73 -2.88 -18.48
C VAL A 127 -8.52 -1.57 -18.40
N ALA A 128 -7.91 -0.50 -17.89
CA ALA A 128 -8.43 0.87 -17.91
C ALA A 128 -7.29 1.89 -17.95
N GLY A 129 -7.51 3.05 -18.56
CA GLY A 129 -6.49 4.10 -18.71
C GLY A 129 -5.35 3.71 -19.67
N GLY A 130 -4.13 4.16 -19.37
CA GLY A 130 -2.92 3.90 -20.17
C GLY A 130 -2.80 4.72 -21.46
N ASN A 131 -3.73 5.63 -21.72
CA ASN A 131 -3.75 6.51 -22.91
C ASN A 131 -3.24 7.94 -22.60
N GLY A 132 -2.33 8.04 -21.64
CA GLY A 132 -1.85 9.31 -21.08
C GLY A 132 -2.75 9.88 -20.00
N GLN A 133 -2.21 10.85 -19.27
CA GLN A 133 -2.91 11.62 -18.25
C GLN A 133 -3.92 12.58 -18.90
N GLY A 134 -5.17 12.58 -18.45
CA GLY A 134 -6.17 13.53 -18.96
C GLY A 134 -7.61 13.20 -18.58
N GLN A 135 -8.55 13.96 -19.13
CA GLN A 135 -9.99 13.91 -18.79
C GLN A 135 -10.84 13.15 -19.80
N GLU A 136 -10.27 12.69 -20.91
CA GLU A 136 -11.00 11.87 -21.88
C GLU A 136 -11.49 10.56 -21.25
N LEU A 137 -12.52 9.93 -21.83
CA LEU A 137 -13.12 8.73 -21.25
C LEU A 137 -12.21 7.50 -21.31
N ASN A 138 -11.16 7.52 -22.12
CA ASN A 138 -10.13 6.48 -22.15
C ASN A 138 -8.85 6.85 -21.37
N GLN A 139 -8.86 8.00 -20.68
CA GLN A 139 -7.74 8.50 -19.87
C GLN A 139 -8.11 8.49 -18.38
N LEU A 140 -7.07 8.40 -17.56
CA LEU A 140 -7.14 8.52 -16.10
C LEU A 140 -6.17 9.62 -15.65
N ASN A 141 -6.38 10.15 -14.46
CA ASN A 141 -5.51 11.13 -13.84
C ASN A 141 -5.45 10.89 -12.32
N TRP A 142 -4.38 10.22 -11.93
CA TRP A 142 -4.11 9.69 -10.60
C TRP A 142 -5.19 8.73 -10.09
N PRO A 143 -5.42 7.58 -10.73
CA PRO A 143 -6.39 6.62 -10.23
C PRO A 143 -5.96 6.08 -8.86
N GLU A 144 -6.81 6.23 -7.85
CA GLU A 144 -6.55 5.75 -6.48
C GLU A 144 -7.33 4.46 -6.20
N GLY A 145 -8.44 4.52 -5.47
CA GLY A 145 -9.22 3.34 -5.08
C GLY A 145 -9.95 2.67 -6.23
N ILE A 146 -9.99 1.35 -6.19
CA ILE A 146 -10.68 0.52 -7.19
C ILE A 146 -11.61 -0.51 -6.55
N PHE A 147 -12.76 -0.71 -7.19
CA PHE A 147 -13.68 -1.79 -6.86
C PHE A 147 -14.01 -2.61 -8.10
N ILE A 148 -14.03 -3.92 -7.98
CA ILE A 148 -14.33 -4.85 -9.08
C ILE A 148 -15.62 -5.59 -8.70
N ASP A 149 -16.66 -5.48 -9.54
CA ASP A 149 -17.90 -6.24 -9.31
C ASP A 149 -17.81 -7.68 -9.86
N LYS A 150 -18.82 -8.49 -9.54
CA LYS A 150 -18.98 -9.85 -10.06
C LYS A 150 -19.08 -9.96 -11.59
N ASN A 151 -19.35 -8.87 -12.30
CA ASN A 151 -19.37 -8.82 -13.77
C ASN A 151 -18.01 -8.39 -14.34
N LYS A 152 -17.00 -8.20 -13.49
CA LYS A 152 -15.65 -7.71 -13.82
C LYS A 152 -15.68 -6.27 -14.37
N ASN A 153 -16.70 -5.50 -14.01
CA ASN A 153 -16.68 -4.06 -14.18
C ASN A 153 -15.74 -3.47 -13.13
N ILE A 154 -14.97 -2.46 -13.53
CA ILE A 154 -13.98 -1.78 -12.69
C ILE A 154 -14.49 -0.38 -12.40
N PHE A 155 -14.66 -0.07 -11.13
CA PHE A 155 -15.06 1.24 -10.62
C PHE A 155 -13.81 1.91 -10.08
N ILE A 156 -13.49 3.10 -10.60
CA ILE A 156 -12.21 3.76 -10.32
C ILE A 156 -12.48 5.16 -9.78
N ALA A 157 -11.86 5.47 -8.65
CA ALA A 157 -11.71 6.84 -8.16
C ALA A 157 -10.62 7.55 -8.97
N ASP A 158 -11.04 8.30 -9.98
CA ASP A 158 -10.16 9.08 -10.85
C ASP A 158 -9.89 10.43 -10.17
N TYR A 159 -9.00 10.39 -9.18
CA TYR A 159 -8.82 11.38 -8.12
C TYR A 159 -8.73 12.80 -8.65
N PHE A 160 -7.79 13.06 -9.57
CA PHE A 160 -7.52 14.43 -10.04
C PHE A 160 -8.54 14.90 -11.07
N ASN A 161 -9.31 13.99 -11.67
CA ASN A 161 -10.42 14.36 -12.55
C ASN A 161 -11.74 14.54 -11.78
N HIS A 162 -11.73 14.40 -10.44
CA HIS A 162 -12.88 14.62 -9.57
C HIS A 162 -14.12 13.82 -10.01
N ARG A 163 -13.92 12.54 -10.34
CA ARG A 163 -14.97 11.67 -10.88
C ARG A 163 -14.77 10.21 -10.50
N ILE A 164 -15.87 9.47 -10.54
CA ILE A 164 -15.85 8.00 -10.54
C ILE A 164 -16.19 7.52 -11.93
N VAL A 165 -15.38 6.59 -12.44
CA VAL A 165 -15.54 6.01 -13.78
C VAL A 165 -15.77 4.50 -13.67
N GLU A 166 -16.78 3.98 -14.35
CA GLU A 166 -16.99 2.55 -14.59
C GLU A 166 -16.35 2.15 -15.92
N TRP A 167 -15.43 1.19 -15.91
CA TRP A 167 -15.00 0.46 -17.08
C TRP A 167 -15.61 -0.93 -17.09
N LYS A 168 -16.48 -1.19 -18.07
CA LYS A 168 -17.00 -2.54 -18.29
C LYS A 168 -15.91 -3.47 -18.79
N CYS A 169 -16.05 -4.76 -18.51
CA CYS A 169 -15.10 -5.77 -18.98
C CYS A 169 -14.84 -5.63 -20.49
N ASN A 170 -13.56 -5.49 -20.88
CA ASN A 170 -13.08 -5.29 -22.26
C ASN A 170 -13.48 -3.97 -22.95
N ALA A 171 -14.07 -3.01 -22.22
CA ALA A 171 -14.36 -1.69 -22.78
C ALA A 171 -13.08 -0.92 -23.13
N LYS A 172 -13.13 -0.08 -24.16
CA LYS A 172 -11.99 0.77 -24.59
C LYS A 172 -11.96 2.14 -23.91
N GLN A 173 -13.08 2.52 -23.30
CA GLN A 173 -13.27 3.77 -22.59
C GLN A 173 -14.26 3.53 -21.46
N GLY A 174 -14.16 4.32 -20.41
CA GLY A 174 -15.04 4.26 -19.26
C GLY A 174 -16.29 5.12 -19.44
N GLN A 175 -17.16 5.05 -18.47
CA GLN A 175 -18.35 5.87 -18.33
C GLN A 175 -18.32 6.56 -16.97
N ILE A 176 -18.53 7.87 -16.94
CA ILE A 176 -18.65 8.61 -15.68
C ILE A 176 -19.97 8.22 -15.01
N ILE A 177 -19.89 7.79 -13.76
CA ILE A 177 -21.05 7.36 -12.97
C ILE A 177 -21.33 8.25 -11.74
N ALA A 178 -20.33 9.03 -11.30
CA ALA A 178 -20.46 10.07 -10.28
C ALA A 178 -19.42 11.17 -10.50
N GLY A 179 -19.77 12.43 -10.20
CA GLY A 179 -18.92 13.60 -10.45
C GLY A 179 -18.67 13.87 -11.94
N GLY A 180 -17.47 14.37 -12.27
CA GLY A 180 -17.07 14.67 -13.65
C GLY A 180 -17.65 15.97 -14.24
N ASN A 181 -18.30 16.77 -13.39
CA ASN A 181 -18.88 18.09 -13.66
C ASN A 181 -18.07 19.18 -12.92
N TYR A 182 -16.74 19.11 -13.07
CA TYR A 182 -15.73 19.92 -12.39
C TYR A 182 -15.59 19.62 -10.89
N GLU A 183 -14.49 20.10 -10.29
CA GLU A 183 -14.32 20.07 -8.85
C GLU A 183 -15.38 20.93 -8.15
N GLY A 184 -15.95 20.43 -7.07
CA GLY A 184 -16.92 21.19 -6.29
C GLY A 184 -17.55 20.39 -5.17
N ASN A 185 -18.47 21.01 -4.44
CA ASN A 185 -19.08 20.45 -3.23
C ASN A 185 -20.60 20.26 -3.32
N GLN A 186 -21.20 20.49 -4.50
CA GLN A 186 -22.60 20.19 -4.75
C GLN A 186 -22.88 18.68 -4.61
N MET A 187 -24.15 18.30 -4.56
CA MET A 187 -24.55 16.89 -4.34
C MET A 187 -24.13 15.97 -5.47
N ASP A 188 -24.02 16.49 -6.70
CA ASP A 188 -23.60 15.77 -7.90
C ASP A 188 -22.13 16.02 -8.27
N GLN A 189 -21.42 16.88 -7.53
CA GLN A 189 -20.00 17.15 -7.71
C GLN A 189 -19.14 16.35 -6.73
N LEU A 190 -17.91 16.05 -7.15
CA LEU A 190 -16.89 15.46 -6.29
C LEU A 190 -15.69 16.42 -6.21
N ASN A 191 -14.88 16.24 -5.18
CA ASN A 191 -13.59 16.88 -5.06
C ASN A 191 -12.56 15.85 -4.56
N SER A 192 -11.67 15.42 -5.45
CA SER A 192 -10.54 14.55 -5.09
C SER A 192 -11.02 13.25 -4.43
N PRO A 193 -11.92 12.47 -5.08
CA PRO A 193 -12.41 11.22 -4.51
C PRO A 193 -11.25 10.23 -4.41
N ARG A 194 -11.09 9.58 -3.25
CA ARG A 194 -9.98 8.65 -3.00
C ARG A 194 -10.35 7.20 -3.20
N ASP A 195 -11.60 6.86 -2.92
CA ASP A 195 -12.05 5.47 -2.96
C ASP A 195 -13.53 5.37 -3.33
N VAL A 196 -13.90 4.21 -3.87
CA VAL A 196 -15.25 3.88 -4.31
C VAL A 196 -15.54 2.42 -4.00
N ILE A 197 -16.73 2.15 -3.45
CA ILE A 197 -17.27 0.79 -3.33
C ILE A 197 -18.71 0.75 -3.83
N ILE A 198 -19.17 -0.44 -4.20
CA ILE A 198 -20.57 -0.68 -4.58
C ILE A 198 -21.29 -1.43 -3.47
N ASP A 199 -22.46 -0.92 -3.09
CA ASP A 199 -23.39 -1.67 -2.22
C ASP A 199 -24.07 -2.76 -3.04
N GLU A 200 -23.69 -4.02 -2.84
CA GLU A 200 -24.27 -5.13 -3.60
C GLU A 200 -25.77 -5.36 -3.31
N GLN A 201 -26.32 -4.83 -2.22
CA GLN A 201 -27.73 -5.05 -1.86
C GLN A 201 -28.67 -4.17 -2.67
N ASN A 202 -28.27 -2.93 -2.96
CA ASN A 202 -29.12 -1.94 -3.66
C ASN A 202 -28.43 -1.32 -4.90
N HIS A 203 -27.20 -1.75 -5.22
CA HIS A 203 -26.37 -1.25 -6.31
C HIS A 203 -26.05 0.25 -6.25
N SER A 204 -26.02 0.84 -5.05
CA SER A 204 -25.57 2.21 -4.87
C SER A 204 -24.04 2.33 -4.95
N ILE A 205 -23.58 3.48 -5.41
CA ILE A 205 -22.16 3.84 -5.46
C ILE A 205 -21.86 4.65 -4.20
N ILE A 206 -20.87 4.24 -3.41
CA ILE A 206 -20.44 4.94 -2.21
C ILE A 206 -19.03 5.46 -2.45
N VAL A 207 -18.82 6.76 -2.24
CA VAL A 207 -17.57 7.45 -2.59
C VAL A 207 -16.97 8.16 -1.38
N ALA A 208 -15.67 7.97 -1.18
CA ALA A 208 -14.86 8.74 -0.24
C ALA A 208 -14.46 10.06 -0.91
N ASP A 209 -15.29 11.08 -0.76
CA ASP A 209 -15.13 12.40 -1.37
C ASP A 209 -14.25 13.28 -0.48
N GLN A 210 -12.94 12.97 -0.48
CA GLN A 210 -11.99 13.46 0.52
C GLN A 210 -11.84 14.98 0.52
N GLY A 211 -11.81 15.63 -0.64
CA GLY A 211 -11.70 17.08 -0.75
C GLY A 211 -12.91 17.82 -0.16
N ASN A 212 -14.06 17.15 -0.07
CA ASN A 212 -15.27 17.67 0.57
C ASN A 212 -15.48 17.13 2.00
N SER A 213 -14.54 16.34 2.53
CA SER A 213 -14.60 15.75 3.88
C SER A 213 -15.91 15.01 4.16
N ARG A 214 -16.38 14.22 3.17
CA ARG A 214 -17.65 13.50 3.27
C ARG A 214 -17.58 12.13 2.61
N VAL A 215 -18.44 11.23 3.07
CA VAL A 215 -18.79 10.01 2.32
C VAL A 215 -20.19 10.20 1.76
N ILE A 216 -20.35 9.99 0.46
CA ILE A 216 -21.57 10.31 -0.28
C ILE A 216 -21.97 9.11 -1.15
N GLN A 217 -23.27 8.86 -1.21
CA GLN A 217 -23.91 7.76 -1.91
C GLN A 217 -24.68 8.27 -3.12
N TRP A 218 -24.57 7.57 -4.25
CA TRP A 218 -25.43 7.72 -5.43
C TRP A 218 -26.30 6.47 -5.58
N LEU A 219 -27.61 6.67 -5.62
CA LEU A 219 -28.60 5.62 -5.87
C LEU A 219 -29.68 6.17 -6.80
N ASN A 220 -29.87 5.57 -7.98
CA ASN A 220 -30.95 5.93 -8.91
C ASN A 220 -31.09 7.44 -9.18
N GLN A 221 -29.99 8.13 -9.50
CA GLN A 221 -29.90 9.59 -9.72
C GLN A 221 -30.13 10.46 -8.47
N THR A 222 -30.40 9.87 -7.32
CA THR A 222 -30.45 10.58 -6.04
C THR A 222 -29.11 10.46 -5.33
N GLN A 223 -28.70 11.55 -4.67
CA GLN A 223 -27.49 11.59 -3.87
C GLN A 223 -27.81 11.84 -2.41
N GLN A 224 -27.05 11.20 -1.54
CA GLN A 224 -27.17 11.37 -0.11
C GLN A 224 -25.78 11.39 0.53
N ILE A 225 -25.52 12.40 1.36
CA ILE A 225 -24.34 12.37 2.22
C ILE A 225 -24.61 11.37 3.34
N LEU A 226 -23.77 10.35 3.44
CA LEU A 226 -23.82 9.33 4.49
C LEU A 226 -23.09 9.79 5.74
N ILE A 227 -21.92 10.39 5.57
CA ILE A 227 -21.02 10.78 6.65
C ILE A 227 -20.46 12.18 6.36
N HIS A 228 -20.53 13.07 7.34
CA HIS A 228 -19.98 14.43 7.28
C HIS A 228 -18.70 14.55 8.14
N ASN A 229 -17.88 15.57 7.86
CA ASN A 229 -16.72 15.95 8.67
C ASN A 229 -15.76 14.78 8.93
N ILE A 230 -15.47 14.03 7.87
CA ILE A 230 -14.56 12.90 7.87
C ILE A 230 -13.50 13.11 6.80
N ASN A 231 -12.22 13.03 7.18
CA ASN A 231 -11.14 13.03 6.20
C ASN A 231 -10.96 11.62 5.66
N CYS A 232 -11.99 11.16 4.94
CA CYS A 232 -12.09 9.79 4.46
C CYS A 232 -10.98 9.44 3.47
N TYR A 233 -10.40 8.26 3.61
CA TYR A 233 -9.41 7.72 2.67
C TYR A 233 -9.91 6.44 2.00
N GLY A 234 -9.95 5.35 2.75
CA GLY A 234 -10.42 4.04 2.30
C GLY A 234 -11.82 3.72 2.81
N LEU A 235 -12.55 2.95 2.02
CA LEU A 235 -13.88 2.43 2.29
C LEU A 235 -13.86 0.90 2.28
N ALA A 236 -14.65 0.30 3.16
CA ALA A 236 -14.99 -1.11 3.08
C ALA A 236 -16.41 -1.32 3.57
N MET A 237 -17.12 -2.32 3.03
CA MET A 237 -18.43 -2.69 3.53
C MET A 237 -18.50 -4.19 3.76
N ASP A 238 -18.99 -4.60 4.93
CA ASP A 238 -19.19 -6.01 5.24
C ASP A 238 -20.56 -6.52 4.76
N LYS A 239 -20.72 -7.84 4.71
CA LYS A 239 -21.98 -8.51 4.32
C LYS A 239 -23.17 -8.19 5.22
N TYR A 240 -22.93 -7.63 6.40
CA TYR A 240 -23.97 -7.21 7.32
C TYR A 240 -24.42 -5.77 7.05
N GLY A 241 -23.84 -5.06 6.07
CA GLY A 241 -24.18 -3.68 5.75
C GLY A 241 -23.62 -2.68 6.76
N PHE A 242 -22.46 -2.98 7.35
CA PHE A 242 -21.68 -1.96 8.03
C PHE A 242 -20.65 -1.35 7.07
N LEU A 243 -20.64 -0.01 7.01
CA LEU A 243 -19.66 0.78 6.27
C LEU A 243 -18.52 1.18 7.20
N TYR A 244 -17.30 0.89 6.77
CA TYR A 244 -16.05 1.21 7.46
C TYR A 244 -15.33 2.31 6.66
N VAL A 245 -14.77 3.28 7.37
CA VAL A 245 -14.06 4.40 6.76
C VAL A 245 -12.83 4.73 7.59
N SER A 246 -11.68 4.83 6.94
CA SER A 246 -10.47 5.39 7.56
C SER A 246 -10.51 6.91 7.52
N ASP A 247 -10.22 7.55 8.66
CA ASP A 247 -10.04 8.99 8.78
C ASP A 247 -8.55 9.27 8.98
N TRP A 248 -7.88 9.72 7.92
CA TRP A 248 -6.42 9.89 7.94
C TRP A 248 -5.97 11.01 8.89
N ASN A 249 -6.85 11.98 9.17
CA ASN A 249 -6.54 13.12 10.04
C ASN A 249 -6.83 12.82 11.52
N ARG A 250 -7.76 11.90 11.82
CA ARG A 250 -8.03 11.44 13.19
C ARG A 250 -7.24 10.18 13.59
N ASP A 251 -6.45 9.61 12.67
CA ASP A 251 -5.66 8.41 12.89
C ASP A 251 -6.51 7.22 13.41
N GLU A 252 -7.67 7.01 12.77
CA GLU A 252 -8.63 5.99 13.19
C GLU A 252 -9.42 5.40 12.02
N VAL A 253 -10.01 4.23 12.26
CA VAL A 253 -11.05 3.66 11.40
C VAL A 253 -12.33 3.60 12.21
N ARG A 254 -13.41 4.09 11.59
CA ARG A 254 -14.76 4.06 12.18
C ARG A 254 -15.69 3.20 11.35
N ARG A 255 -16.75 2.72 12.01
CA ARG A 255 -17.81 1.92 11.41
C ARG A 255 -19.19 2.49 11.70
N TRP A 256 -20.05 2.47 10.68
CA TRP A 256 -21.46 2.83 10.74
C TRP A 256 -22.32 1.68 10.25
N LYS A 257 -23.53 1.53 10.80
CA LYS A 257 -24.55 0.68 10.20
C LYS A 257 -25.25 1.48 9.12
N MET A 258 -25.35 0.93 7.90
CA MET A 258 -26.07 1.60 6.82
C MET A 258 -27.53 1.86 7.21
N GLY A 259 -27.98 3.09 7.00
CA GLY A 259 -29.31 3.58 7.43
C GLY A 259 -29.35 4.16 8.84
N GLU A 260 -28.27 4.08 9.62
CA GLU A 260 -28.15 4.72 10.93
C GLU A 260 -27.27 5.97 10.84
N TYR A 261 -27.79 7.11 11.34
CA TYR A 261 -27.09 8.39 11.32
C TYR A 261 -26.55 8.72 12.71
N ASN A 262 -25.41 8.12 13.05
CA ASN A 262 -24.70 8.35 14.31
C ASN A 262 -23.23 8.74 14.05
N GLU A 263 -22.45 9.01 15.11
CA GLU A 263 -21.05 9.43 14.99
C GLU A 263 -20.08 8.32 14.54
N GLY A 264 -20.57 7.08 14.39
CA GLY A 264 -19.77 5.91 14.09
C GLY A 264 -18.99 5.42 15.32
N ILE A 265 -18.62 4.14 15.28
CA ILE A 265 -17.85 3.49 16.34
C ILE A 265 -16.41 3.34 15.88
N VAL A 266 -15.45 3.78 16.70
CA VAL A 266 -14.03 3.54 16.44
C VAL A 266 -13.74 2.05 16.58
N VAL A 267 -13.17 1.45 15.53
CA VAL A 267 -12.84 0.01 15.45
C VAL A 267 -11.34 -0.25 15.29
N ALA A 268 -10.54 0.76 14.92
CA ALA A 268 -9.08 0.70 14.92
C ALA A 268 -8.50 2.10 15.18
N GLY A 269 -7.35 2.18 15.87
CA GLY A 269 -6.72 3.46 16.23
C GLY A 269 -7.52 4.27 17.27
N GLY A 270 -7.65 5.58 17.04
CA GLY A 270 -8.44 6.49 17.90
C GLY A 270 -7.75 6.89 19.21
N ASN A 271 -6.49 6.50 19.41
CA ASN A 271 -5.66 6.88 20.56
C ASN A 271 -4.59 7.91 20.19
N GLY A 272 -4.90 8.73 19.18
CA GLY A 272 -4.00 9.72 18.58
C GLY A 272 -2.90 9.12 17.70
N LYS A 273 -2.25 9.99 16.93
CA LYS A 273 -1.08 9.68 16.10
C LYS A 273 0.02 8.97 16.89
N GLY A 274 0.49 7.83 16.39
CA GLY A 274 1.66 7.15 16.95
C GLY A 274 1.87 5.75 16.38
N ASN A 275 2.87 5.03 16.91
CA ASN A 275 3.28 3.71 16.43
C ASN A 275 3.02 2.57 17.44
N LYS A 276 2.34 2.84 18.56
CA LYS A 276 1.88 1.79 19.49
C LYS A 276 0.84 0.89 18.81
N LEU A 277 0.57 -0.27 19.39
CA LEU A 277 -0.38 -1.24 18.83
C LEU A 277 -1.84 -0.77 18.87
N ASN A 278 -2.17 0.25 19.66
CA ASN A 278 -3.48 0.88 19.71
C ASN A 278 -3.53 2.25 19.00
N GLN A 279 -2.47 2.62 18.26
CA GLN A 279 -2.34 3.88 17.54
C GLN A 279 -2.13 3.63 16.05
N LEU A 280 -2.53 4.61 15.24
CA LEU A 280 -2.26 4.68 13.81
C LEU A 280 -1.56 6.01 13.51
N ASN A 281 -1.03 6.14 12.30
CA ASN A 281 -0.43 7.36 11.78
C ASN A 281 -0.71 7.44 10.27
N PHE A 282 -1.66 8.28 9.89
CA PHE A 282 -2.14 8.44 8.52
C PHE A 282 -2.67 7.12 7.92
N PRO A 283 -3.74 6.53 8.49
CA PRO A 283 -4.35 5.34 7.91
C PRO A 283 -4.96 5.63 6.54
N THR A 284 -4.70 4.77 5.56
CA THR A 284 -5.18 4.90 4.17
C THR A 284 -6.21 3.82 3.85
N PHE A 285 -5.94 2.89 2.93
CA PHE A 285 -6.90 1.86 2.55
C PHE A 285 -7.11 0.83 3.66
N ILE A 286 -8.28 0.21 3.62
CA ILE A 286 -8.72 -0.77 4.61
C ILE A 286 -9.31 -1.99 3.93
N PHE A 287 -9.22 -3.13 4.59
CA PHE A 287 -9.92 -4.35 4.23
C PHE A 287 -10.65 -4.90 5.46
N VAL A 288 -11.82 -5.50 5.27
CA VAL A 288 -12.61 -6.09 6.35
C VAL A 288 -12.92 -7.54 6.00
N ASP A 289 -12.49 -8.48 6.86
CA ASP A 289 -12.77 -9.90 6.66
C ASP A 289 -14.16 -10.31 7.19
N GLU A 290 -14.54 -11.57 6.94
CA GLU A 290 -15.86 -12.09 7.32
C GLU A 290 -16.12 -12.09 8.85
N ASP A 291 -15.05 -12.12 9.64
CA ASP A 291 -15.05 -12.04 11.11
C ASP A 291 -15.12 -10.58 11.61
N GLN A 292 -15.25 -9.61 10.70
CA GLN A 292 -15.21 -8.16 10.97
C GLN A 292 -13.87 -7.72 11.57
N SER A 293 -12.78 -8.41 11.27
CA SER A 293 -11.44 -7.89 11.53
C SER A 293 -11.10 -6.83 10.50
N VAL A 294 -10.50 -5.74 10.95
CA VAL A 294 -10.13 -4.61 10.09
C VAL A 294 -8.62 -4.62 9.88
N TYR A 295 -8.21 -4.65 8.62
CA TYR A 295 -6.83 -4.48 8.19
C TYR A 295 -6.66 -3.05 7.71
N VAL A 296 -5.61 -2.39 8.17
CA VAL A 296 -5.38 -0.97 7.92
C VAL A 296 -3.95 -0.78 7.45
N SER A 297 -3.78 -0.14 6.30
CA SER A 297 -2.48 0.38 5.89
C SER A 297 -2.15 1.61 6.74
N ASP A 298 -1.23 1.42 7.67
CA ASP A 298 -0.75 2.44 8.60
C ASP A 298 0.45 3.15 7.97
N ARG A 299 0.15 3.98 6.97
CA ARG A 299 1.08 4.42 5.91
C ARG A 299 2.37 5.02 6.45
N GLU A 300 2.28 5.96 7.38
CA GLU A 300 3.45 6.69 7.91
C GLU A 300 4.19 5.89 8.99
N ASN A 301 3.64 4.78 9.46
CA ASN A 301 4.34 3.79 10.28
C ASN A 301 4.91 2.62 9.46
N HIS A 302 4.71 2.61 8.13
CA HIS A 302 5.25 1.62 7.20
C HIS A 302 4.93 0.17 7.59
N ARG A 303 3.66 -0.05 7.92
CA ARG A 303 3.14 -1.35 8.36
C ARG A 303 1.69 -1.52 7.95
N VAL A 304 1.22 -2.76 7.99
CA VAL A 304 -0.20 -3.09 7.98
C VAL A 304 -0.57 -3.66 9.34
N MET A 305 -1.67 -3.18 9.89
CA MET A 305 -2.18 -3.56 11.19
C MET A 305 -3.53 -4.28 11.04
N LYS A 306 -3.75 -5.34 11.81
CA LYS A 306 -5.04 -6.04 11.93
C LYS A 306 -5.64 -5.80 13.30
N TRP A 307 -6.89 -5.34 13.37
CA TRP A 307 -7.70 -5.36 14.58
C TRP A 307 -8.76 -6.44 14.45
N LYS A 308 -8.76 -7.41 15.36
CA LYS A 308 -9.92 -8.30 15.51
C LYS A 308 -11.11 -7.48 16.00
N LYS A 309 -12.32 -7.93 15.67
CA LYS A 309 -13.56 -7.31 16.17
C LYS A 309 -13.48 -7.06 17.68
N ASP A 310 -13.83 -5.84 18.09
CA ASP A 310 -13.85 -5.35 19.47
C ASP A 310 -12.49 -5.33 20.22
N ALA A 311 -11.38 -5.61 19.53
CA ALA A 311 -10.04 -5.54 20.12
C ALA A 311 -9.65 -4.09 20.47
N LYS A 312 -8.89 -3.94 21.57
CA LYS A 312 -8.39 -2.61 22.02
C LYS A 312 -7.05 -2.22 21.39
N GLU A 313 -6.34 -3.19 20.85
CA GLU A 313 -5.07 -3.03 20.15
C GLU A 313 -5.04 -3.98 18.96
N GLY A 314 -4.26 -3.61 17.95
CA GLY A 314 -4.06 -4.40 16.75
C GLY A 314 -2.78 -5.20 16.82
N THR A 315 -2.58 -6.01 15.79
CA THR A 315 -1.35 -6.77 15.57
C THR A 315 -0.72 -6.34 14.26
N ILE A 316 0.60 -6.20 14.22
CA ILE A 316 1.33 -5.98 12.97
C ILE A 316 1.25 -7.27 12.17
N VAL A 317 0.78 -7.18 10.92
CA VAL A 317 0.62 -8.33 10.03
C VAL A 317 1.43 -8.24 8.73
N ALA A 318 1.98 -7.06 8.43
CA ALA A 318 3.00 -6.87 7.40
C ALA A 318 3.87 -5.64 7.73
N GLY A 319 5.15 -5.68 7.36
CA GLY A 319 6.10 -4.60 7.62
C GLY A 319 6.38 -4.37 9.11
N GLY A 320 6.49 -3.10 9.53
CA GLY A 320 6.74 -2.73 10.93
C GLY A 320 8.21 -2.73 11.37
N ASN A 321 9.13 -3.10 10.48
CA ASN A 321 10.58 -3.09 10.71
C ASN A 321 11.27 -1.82 10.17
N GLY A 322 10.55 -0.69 10.22
CA GLY A 322 10.98 0.59 9.65
C GLY A 322 10.73 0.72 8.15
N ARG A 323 10.99 1.92 7.62
CA ARG A 323 10.89 2.22 6.18
C ARG A 323 12.01 1.50 5.42
N GLY A 324 11.67 0.84 4.32
CA GLY A 324 12.68 0.35 3.37
C GLY A 324 12.14 -0.70 2.40
N ALA A 325 13.04 -1.32 1.64
CA ALA A 325 12.72 -2.23 0.54
C ALA A 325 13.09 -3.70 0.83
N TYR A 326 13.59 -4.02 2.03
CA TYR A 326 13.79 -5.41 2.45
C TYR A 326 12.45 -6.16 2.56
N LEU A 327 12.48 -7.49 2.58
CA LEU A 327 11.27 -8.33 2.54
C LEU A 327 10.43 -8.26 3.82
N ASN A 328 10.99 -7.83 4.94
CA ASN A 328 10.28 -7.55 6.19
C ASN A 328 9.93 -6.05 6.37
N GLN A 329 10.15 -5.22 5.36
CA GLN A 329 9.92 -3.78 5.38
C GLN A 329 8.92 -3.35 4.32
N LEU A 330 8.30 -2.20 4.57
CA LEU A 330 7.43 -1.50 3.64
C LEU A 330 7.89 -0.03 3.56
N SER A 331 7.43 0.68 2.53
CA SER A 331 7.66 2.10 2.33
C SER A 331 6.36 2.76 1.89
N GLU A 332 5.69 3.39 2.87
CA GLU A 332 4.40 4.06 2.71
C GLU A 332 3.32 3.19 2.05
N PRO A 333 2.97 2.03 2.64
CA PRO A 333 1.96 1.14 2.07
C PRO A 333 0.62 1.86 1.90
N ALA A 334 -0.11 1.53 0.83
CA ALA A 334 -1.38 2.14 0.49
C ALA A 334 -2.52 1.10 0.51
N GLY A 335 -2.80 0.40 -0.58
CA GLY A 335 -3.80 -0.66 -0.67
C GLY A 335 -3.48 -1.89 0.17
N VAL A 336 -4.52 -2.54 0.68
CA VAL A 336 -4.44 -3.84 1.37
C VAL A 336 -5.62 -4.72 0.97
N ALA A 337 -5.35 -5.99 0.64
CA ALA A 337 -6.37 -7.00 0.38
C ALA A 337 -5.96 -8.32 1.04
N VAL A 338 -6.93 -9.16 1.40
CA VAL A 338 -6.68 -10.47 2.00
C VAL A 338 -7.44 -11.53 1.20
N ASP A 339 -6.77 -12.64 0.87
CA ASP A 339 -7.43 -13.76 0.18
C ASP A 339 -8.12 -14.72 1.18
N ASP A 340 -8.90 -15.67 0.65
CA ASP A 340 -9.63 -16.67 1.46
C ASP A 340 -8.71 -17.59 2.30
N LEU A 341 -7.41 -17.61 2.02
CA LEU A 341 -6.41 -18.35 2.80
C LEU A 341 -5.81 -17.51 3.92
N GLY A 342 -6.19 -16.24 4.04
CA GLY A 342 -5.62 -15.30 5.00
C GLY A 342 -4.30 -14.68 4.57
N HIS A 343 -3.88 -14.84 3.30
CA HIS A 343 -2.70 -14.16 2.79
C HIS A 343 -2.98 -12.68 2.60
N ILE A 344 -2.08 -11.84 3.11
CA ILE A 344 -2.22 -10.39 3.09
C ILE A 344 -1.39 -9.84 1.94
N TYR A 345 -2.06 -9.09 1.07
CA TYR A 345 -1.45 -8.44 -0.08
C TYR A 345 -1.42 -6.94 0.14
N VAL A 346 -0.29 -6.32 -0.12
CA VAL A 346 -0.04 -4.92 0.19
C VAL A 346 0.54 -4.21 -1.03
N ALA A 347 -0.08 -3.09 -1.42
CA ALA A 347 0.53 -2.16 -2.35
C ALA A 347 1.60 -1.37 -1.59
N ASP A 348 2.85 -1.78 -1.75
CA ASP A 348 4.01 -1.15 -1.15
C ASP A 348 4.41 0.06 -2.01
N CYS A 349 3.58 1.10 -1.94
CA CYS A 349 3.48 2.20 -2.89
C CYS A 349 4.83 2.80 -3.25
N ASN A 350 5.63 3.22 -2.25
CA ASN A 350 6.89 3.92 -2.51
C ASN A 350 8.06 2.97 -2.81
N ASN A 351 7.81 1.66 -2.85
CA ASN A 351 8.73 0.66 -3.41
C ASN A 351 8.23 0.11 -4.77
N HIS A 352 7.12 0.63 -5.32
CA HIS A 352 6.62 0.29 -6.66
C HIS A 352 6.41 -1.23 -6.87
N ARG A 353 5.85 -1.90 -5.85
CA ARG A 353 5.65 -3.36 -5.84
C ARG A 353 4.37 -3.77 -5.10
N ILE A 354 3.90 -4.99 -5.37
CA ILE A 354 2.91 -5.68 -4.54
C ILE A 354 3.61 -6.78 -3.76
N MET A 355 3.38 -6.80 -2.45
CA MET A 355 3.95 -7.78 -1.54
C MET A 355 2.86 -8.70 -0.98
N ARG A 356 3.19 -9.98 -0.74
CA ARG A 356 2.34 -10.95 -0.03
C ARG A 356 2.98 -11.36 1.30
N TRP A 357 2.20 -11.40 2.37
CA TRP A 357 2.54 -12.06 3.63
C TRP A 357 1.61 -13.25 3.84
N CYS A 358 2.20 -14.41 4.11
CA CYS A 358 1.46 -15.55 4.65
C CYS A 358 1.43 -15.45 6.17
N GLU A 359 0.31 -15.82 6.78
CA GLU A 359 0.20 -15.87 8.25
C GLU A 359 1.36 -16.71 8.82
N ALA A 360 1.98 -16.22 9.90
CA ALA A 360 3.19 -16.74 10.55
C ALA A 360 4.57 -16.48 9.88
N LYS A 361 4.65 -15.81 8.73
CA LYS A 361 5.96 -15.38 8.17
C LYS A 361 6.36 -13.99 8.66
N GLU A 362 7.62 -13.84 9.07
CA GLU A 362 8.22 -12.53 9.44
C GLU A 362 8.53 -11.67 8.20
N GLU A 363 8.80 -12.31 7.06
CA GLU A 363 9.10 -11.70 5.77
C GLU A 363 7.99 -11.95 4.76
N GLY A 364 7.73 -10.94 3.94
CA GLY A 364 6.85 -11.07 2.79
C GLY A 364 7.60 -11.54 1.55
N GLU A 365 6.87 -11.63 0.46
CA GLU A 365 7.41 -11.95 -0.85
C GLU A 365 6.88 -10.96 -1.88
N ILE A 366 7.74 -10.56 -2.81
CA ILE A 366 7.35 -9.74 -3.94
C ILE A 366 6.55 -10.62 -4.89
N VAL A 367 5.29 -10.28 -5.12
CA VAL A 367 4.44 -11.01 -6.08
C VAL A 367 4.38 -10.32 -7.44
N ILE A 368 4.51 -8.99 -7.47
CA ILE A 368 4.52 -8.13 -8.67
C ILE A 368 5.47 -6.94 -8.45
N GLY A 369 6.18 -6.51 -9.51
CA GLY A 369 7.12 -5.37 -9.48
C GLY A 369 8.53 -5.74 -9.00
N GLU A 370 9.47 -4.78 -9.05
CA GLU A 370 10.90 -5.06 -8.81
C GLU A 370 11.64 -3.97 -7.99
N ASN A 371 11.01 -3.37 -6.97
CA ASN A 371 11.61 -2.27 -6.16
C ASN A 371 12.05 -1.04 -6.99
N VAL A 372 11.55 -0.91 -8.21
CA VAL A 372 11.91 0.14 -9.16
C VAL A 372 10.67 0.51 -9.95
N GLU A 373 10.44 1.82 -10.10
CA GLU A 373 9.36 2.34 -10.93
C GLU A 373 9.55 1.99 -12.41
N GLY A 374 8.45 1.82 -13.14
CA GLY A 374 8.52 1.65 -14.59
C GLY A 374 7.17 1.45 -15.23
N THR A 375 7.17 1.51 -16.56
CA THR A 375 5.96 1.50 -17.40
C THR A 375 5.73 0.16 -18.12
N LYS A 376 6.67 -0.79 -18.00
CA LYS A 376 6.52 -2.12 -18.61
C LYS A 376 5.36 -2.89 -17.96
N SER A 377 4.89 -3.94 -18.62
CA SER A 377 3.75 -4.74 -18.15
C SER A 377 4.02 -5.51 -16.85
N ASN A 378 5.27 -5.65 -16.42
CA ASN A 378 5.64 -6.26 -15.14
C ASN A 378 6.17 -5.22 -14.12
N GLN A 379 6.10 -3.93 -14.45
CA GLN A 379 6.55 -2.83 -13.60
C GLN A 379 5.35 -1.98 -13.20
N LEU A 380 5.46 -1.38 -12.02
CA LEU A 380 4.46 -0.47 -11.47
C LEU A 380 5.16 0.86 -11.18
N ASP A 381 4.37 1.91 -11.00
CA ASP A 381 4.78 3.19 -10.46
C ASP A 381 3.74 3.69 -9.46
N ARG A 382 4.11 3.63 -8.18
CA ARG A 382 3.28 4.04 -7.03
C ARG A 382 1.90 3.37 -7.01
N PRO A 383 1.83 2.02 -6.95
CA PRO A 383 0.56 1.34 -6.84
C PRO A 383 -0.20 1.82 -5.60
N ARG A 384 -1.44 2.28 -5.78
CA ARG A 384 -2.25 2.90 -4.72
C ARG A 384 -3.19 1.93 -4.07
N ASP A 385 -3.81 1.08 -4.88
CA ASP A 385 -4.79 0.12 -4.42
C ASP A 385 -4.69 -1.20 -5.20
N LEU A 386 -5.24 -2.26 -4.61
CA LEU A 386 -5.33 -3.57 -5.24
C LEU A 386 -6.62 -4.29 -4.87
N SER A 387 -7.12 -5.12 -5.77
CA SER A 387 -8.31 -5.92 -5.53
C SER A 387 -8.31 -7.21 -6.36
N PHE A 388 -9.12 -8.18 -5.95
CA PHE A 388 -9.25 -9.46 -6.64
C PHE A 388 -10.64 -9.58 -7.28
N ASP A 389 -10.69 -10.22 -8.45
CA ASP A 389 -11.97 -10.75 -8.95
C ASP A 389 -12.25 -12.14 -8.37
N ASP A 390 -13.46 -12.66 -8.62
CA ASP A 390 -13.93 -13.97 -8.18
C ASP A 390 -13.15 -15.16 -8.79
N GLU A 391 -12.41 -14.92 -9.88
CA GLU A 391 -11.47 -15.88 -10.47
C GLU A 391 -10.07 -15.84 -9.84
N GLY A 392 -9.83 -14.86 -8.95
CA GLY A 392 -8.58 -14.63 -8.25
C GLY A 392 -7.53 -13.89 -9.09
N ASN A 393 -7.93 -13.20 -10.16
CA ASN A 393 -7.05 -12.27 -10.88
C ASN A 393 -6.81 -11.03 -10.03
N LEU A 394 -5.59 -10.50 -10.08
CA LEU A 394 -5.20 -9.31 -9.32
C LEU A 394 -5.33 -8.06 -10.19
N TYR A 395 -6.00 -7.04 -9.67
CA TYR A 395 -6.11 -5.71 -10.26
C TYR A 395 -5.33 -4.72 -9.41
N VAL A 396 -4.59 -3.82 -10.05
CA VAL A 396 -3.76 -2.82 -9.36
C VAL A 396 -4.00 -1.44 -9.96
N ALA A 397 -4.27 -0.45 -9.10
CA ALA A 397 -4.27 0.95 -9.48
C ALA A 397 -2.83 1.47 -9.57
N ASP A 398 -2.31 1.50 -10.79
CA ASP A 398 -0.95 1.89 -11.12
C ASP A 398 -0.91 3.41 -11.40
N ASP A 399 -1.09 4.17 -10.32
CA ASP A 399 -1.43 5.60 -10.27
C ASP A 399 -0.56 6.48 -11.16
N TRP A 400 0.76 6.45 -11.00
CA TRP A 400 1.64 7.36 -11.75
C TRP A 400 1.71 6.99 -13.24
N ASN A 401 1.44 5.73 -13.57
CA ASN A 401 1.28 5.26 -14.94
C ASN A 401 -0.13 5.48 -15.51
N GLN A 402 -1.05 6.08 -14.75
CA GLN A 402 -2.39 6.49 -15.19
C GLN A 402 -3.23 5.33 -15.72
N ARG A 403 -3.14 4.16 -15.07
CA ARG A 403 -3.74 2.93 -15.58
C ARG A 403 -4.14 1.97 -14.48
N ILE A 404 -5.06 1.07 -14.81
CA ILE A 404 -5.37 -0.12 -14.01
C ILE A 404 -4.79 -1.33 -14.73
N GLU A 405 -3.94 -2.08 -14.04
CA GLU A 405 -3.29 -3.29 -14.54
C GLU A 405 -3.98 -4.54 -13.99
N LYS A 406 -4.24 -5.51 -14.87
CA LYS A 406 -4.76 -6.84 -14.50
C LYS A 406 -3.68 -7.90 -14.68
N PHE A 407 -3.43 -8.67 -13.62
CA PHE A 407 -2.56 -9.84 -13.64
C PHE A 407 -3.42 -11.10 -13.55
N GLU A 408 -3.34 -11.95 -14.58
CA GLU A 408 -4.14 -13.17 -14.67
C GLU A 408 -3.60 -14.27 -13.77
N ARG A 409 -4.49 -14.95 -13.04
CA ARG A 409 -4.10 -16.06 -12.16
C ARG A 409 -3.59 -17.25 -12.98
N ILE A 410 -2.52 -17.87 -12.51
CA ILE A 410 -2.00 -19.14 -13.03
C ILE A 410 -2.60 -20.26 -12.16
N LEU A 411 -3.24 -21.23 -12.82
CA LEU A 411 -3.85 -22.40 -12.19
C LEU A 411 -2.81 -23.47 -11.85
#